data_AF-V9HFJ4-F1
#
_entry.id   AF-V9HFJ4-F1
#
_cell.length_a   1.000
_cell.length_b   1.000
_cell.length_c   1.000
_cell.angle_alpha   90.00
_cell.angle_beta   90.00
_cell.angle_gamma   90.00
#
_symmetry.space_group_name_H-M   'P 1'
#
loop_
_entity.id
_entity.type
_entity.pdbx_description
1 polymer ?
#
loop_
_entity_poly.entity_id
_entity_poly.type
_entity_poly.pdbx_seq_one_letter_code
_entity_poly.pdbx_strand_id
1 'polypeptide(L)'
;METFFIQSFTVDKVETEELLLKRYSNIEYILNLYFEEGCELISKAYEKESEDRLWEQWLVDYRLMDKETFIGFEEYKNKSRVSAIKVDEKLTKEQIEDKVKGIIELTL
;
A
#
# COMPACT_ATOMS: atom_id res chain seq x y z
N MET A 1 -5.24 -2.55 -18.90
CA MET A 1 -3.84 -2.98 -19.15
C MET A 1 -2.86 -2.02 -18.48
N GLU A 2 -3.05 -0.70 -18.59
CA GLU A 2 -2.26 0.30 -17.84
C GLU A 2 -2.30 0.14 -16.31
N THR A 3 -3.48 -0.06 -15.72
CA THR A 3 -3.64 -0.23 -14.26
C THR A 3 -2.83 -1.40 -13.70
N PHE A 4 -2.76 -2.51 -14.44
CA PHE A 4 -1.95 -3.68 -14.08
C PHE A 4 -0.46 -3.37 -14.08
N PHE A 5 0.04 -2.65 -15.09
CA PHE A 5 1.44 -2.24 -15.18
C PHE A 5 1.82 -1.28 -14.05
N ILE A 6 0.96 -0.31 -13.73
CA ILE A 6 1.18 0.62 -12.62
C ILE A 6 1.23 -0.15 -11.28
N GLN A 7 0.30 -1.07 -11.04
CA GLN A 7 0.31 -1.91 -9.84
C GLN A 7 1.56 -2.79 -9.76
N SER A 8 2.03 -3.36 -10.87
CA SER A 8 3.26 -4.18 -10.87
C SER A 8 4.51 -3.37 -10.53
N PHE A 9 4.55 -2.08 -10.86
CA PHE A 9 5.67 -1.19 -10.52
C PHE A 9 5.64 -0.69 -9.07
N THR A 10 4.47 -0.68 -8.43
CA THR A 10 4.34 -0.27 -7.02
C THR A 10 4.72 -1.36 -6.03
N VAL A 11 4.81 -2.62 -6.47
CA VAL A 11 5.16 -3.75 -5.62
C VAL A 11 6.67 -3.92 -5.63
N ASP A 12 7.34 -3.41 -4.60
CA ASP A 12 8.77 -3.69 -4.40
C ASP A 12 8.94 -5.15 -4.00
N LYS A 13 9.72 -5.88 -4.81
CA LYS A 13 9.95 -7.32 -4.61
C LYS A 13 10.55 -7.62 -3.23
N VAL A 14 11.55 -6.85 -2.81
CA VAL A 14 12.27 -7.09 -1.56
C VAL A 14 11.36 -6.77 -0.37
N GLU A 15 10.66 -5.63 -0.41
CA GLU A 15 9.71 -5.26 0.65
C GLU A 15 8.57 -6.29 0.77
N THR A 16 8.08 -6.79 -0.37
CA THR A 16 7.04 -7.82 -0.39
C THR A 16 7.56 -9.12 0.24
N GLU A 17 8.75 -9.57 -0.15
CA GLU A 17 9.36 -10.78 0.43
C GLU A 17 9.58 -10.65 1.94
N GLU A 18 10.10 -9.50 2.42
CA GLU A 18 10.26 -9.25 3.85
C GLU A 18 8.92 -9.21 4.60
N LEU A 19 7.91 -8.55 4.03
CA LEU A 19 6.57 -8.48 4.62
C LEU A 19 5.95 -9.88 4.73
N LEU A 20 6.05 -10.68 3.68
CA LEU A 20 5.53 -12.04 3.67
C LEU A 20 6.27 -12.93 4.67
N LEU A 21 7.60 -12.84 4.74
CA LEU A 21 8.41 -13.59 5.72
C LEU A 21 8.12 -13.19 7.17
N LYS A 22 7.92 -11.89 7.43
CA LYS A 22 7.55 -11.37 8.76
C LYS A 22 6.19 -11.88 9.20
N ARG A 23 5.21 -11.89 8.29
CA ARG A 23 3.80 -12.19 8.60
C ARG A 23 3.49 -13.68 8.56
N TYR A 24 4.14 -14.43 7.69
CA TYR A 24 3.87 -15.84 7.47
C TYR A 24 5.11 -16.68 7.76
N SER A 25 5.00 -17.62 8.68
CA SER A 25 6.11 -18.48 9.09
C SER A 25 6.53 -19.51 8.04
N ASN A 26 5.68 -19.79 7.05
CA ASN A 26 5.95 -20.77 5.99
C ASN A 26 5.76 -20.12 4.61
N ILE A 27 6.87 -19.71 3.99
CA ILE A 27 6.85 -19.08 2.67
C ILE A 27 6.63 -20.10 1.54
N GLU A 28 6.97 -21.38 1.72
CA GLU A 28 6.72 -22.42 0.72
C GLU A 28 5.23 -22.60 0.46
N TYR A 29 4.39 -22.42 1.47
CA TYR A 29 2.94 -22.42 1.28
C TYR A 29 2.51 -21.33 0.27
N ILE A 30 3.03 -20.11 0.44
CA ILE A 30 2.67 -18.96 -0.39
C ILE A 30 3.19 -19.12 -1.81
N LEU A 31 4.41 -19.63 -1.96
CA LEU A 31 5.05 -19.85 -3.27
C LEU A 31 4.38 -20.98 -4.07
N ASN A 32 3.62 -21.86 -3.41
CA ASN A 32 2.86 -22.94 -4.04
C ASN A 32 1.41 -22.56 -4.38
N LEU A 33 0.96 -21.35 -4.04
CA LEU A 33 -0.39 -20.87 -4.39
C LEU A 33 -0.51 -20.57 -5.88
N TYR A 34 -1.73 -20.62 -6.39
CA TYR A 34 -2.00 -20.11 -7.73
C TYR A 34 -1.79 -18.59 -7.76
N PHE A 35 -1.47 -18.06 -8.94
CA PHE A 35 -1.13 -16.64 -9.11
C PHE A 35 -2.20 -15.69 -8.53
N GLU A 36 -3.48 -15.99 -8.75
CA GLU A 36 -4.60 -15.19 -8.25
C GLU A 36 -4.65 -15.19 -6.71
N GLU A 37 -4.58 -16.36 -6.10
CA GLU A 37 -4.55 -16.53 -4.64
C GLU A 37 -3.32 -15.85 -4.00
N GLY A 38 -2.16 -15.96 -4.65
CA GLY A 38 -0.93 -15.28 -4.23
C GLY A 38 -1.08 -13.76 -4.27
N CYS A 39 -1.67 -13.21 -5.33
CA CYS A 39 -1.94 -11.78 -5.45
C CYS A 39 -2.92 -11.27 -4.38
N GLU A 40 -3.98 -12.02 -4.10
CA GLU A 40 -4.92 -11.69 -3.02
C GLU A 40 -4.24 -11.70 -1.65
N LEU A 41 -3.39 -12.69 -1.40
CA LEU A 41 -2.68 -12.83 -0.14
C LEU A 41 -1.67 -11.71 0.09
N ILE A 42 -0.92 -11.33 -0.94
CA ILE A 42 -0.02 -10.16 -0.90
C ILE A 42 -0.81 -8.88 -0.63
N SER A 43 -1.91 -8.68 -1.36
CA SER A 43 -2.79 -7.52 -1.17
C SER A 43 -3.32 -7.44 0.26
N LYS A 44 -3.73 -8.58 0.82
CA LYS A 44 -4.20 -8.68 2.20
C LYS A 44 -3.09 -8.41 3.22
N ALA A 45 -1.86 -8.87 2.95
CA ALA A 45 -0.71 -8.61 3.80
C ALA A 45 -0.42 -7.11 3.91
N TYR A 46 -0.44 -6.39 2.77
CA TYR A 46 -0.27 -4.93 2.74
C TYR A 46 -1.43 -4.19 3.42
N GLU A 47 -2.68 -4.61 3.20
CA GLU A 47 -3.84 -4.03 3.89
C GLU A 47 -3.67 -4.13 5.41
N LYS A 48 -3.23 -5.29 5.90
CA LYS A 48 -3.05 -5.54 7.33
C LYS A 48 -1.87 -4.78 7.93
N GLU A 49 -0.74 -4.73 7.23
CA GLU A 49 0.41 -3.94 7.68
C GLU A 49 0.06 -2.45 7.77
N SER A 50 -0.70 -1.93 6.80
CA SER A 50 -1.19 -0.54 6.83
C SER A 50 -2.16 -0.30 8.00
N GLU A 51 -3.08 -1.24 8.26
CA GLU A 51 -4.00 -1.17 9.39
C GLU A 51 -3.26 -1.22 10.75
N ASP A 52 -2.25 -2.08 10.88
CA ASP A 52 -1.43 -2.21 12.09
C ASP A 52 -0.68 -0.89 12.38
N ARG A 53 -0.06 -0.28 11.37
CA ARG A 53 0.60 1.03 11.49
C ARG A 53 -0.37 2.14 11.86
N LEU A 54 -1.55 2.13 11.26
CA LEU A 54 -2.59 3.12 11.54
C LEU A 54 -3.14 2.97 12.97
N TRP A 55 -3.23 1.74 13.46
CA TRP A 55 -3.59 1.46 14.85
C TRP A 55 -2.53 2.00 15.82
N GLU A 56 -1.24 1.77 15.55
CA GLU A 56 -0.15 2.34 16.34
C GLU A 56 -0.20 3.87 16.36
N GLN A 57 -0.45 4.49 15.21
CA GLN A 57 -0.63 5.94 15.11
C GLN A 57 -1.84 6.41 15.93
N TRP A 58 -2.98 5.74 15.83
CA TRP A 58 -4.16 6.05 16.63
C TRP A 58 -3.89 5.95 18.12
N LEU A 59 -3.13 4.94 18.59
CA LEU A 59 -2.75 4.82 20.00
C LEU A 59 -1.88 5.99 20.48
N VAL A 60 -0.98 6.50 19.64
CA VAL A 60 -0.18 7.68 19.96
C VAL A 60 -1.07 8.91 20.10
N ASP A 61 -1.95 9.15 19.12
CA ASP A 61 -2.88 10.28 19.10
C ASP A 61 -3.92 10.18 20.21
N TYR A 62 -4.39 8.97 20.53
CA TYR A 62 -5.37 8.69 21.57
C TYR A 62 -4.93 9.24 22.93
N ARG A 63 -3.63 9.19 23.23
CA ARG A 63 -3.08 9.78 24.47
C ARG A 63 -3.25 11.30 24.56
N LEU A 64 -3.44 11.96 23.42
CA LEU A 64 -3.66 13.41 23.33
C LEU A 64 -5.14 13.77 23.23
N MET A 65 -6.03 12.77 23.10
CA MET A 65 -7.48 12.98 23.02
C MET A 65 -8.07 13.21 24.41
N ASP A 66 -9.09 14.05 24.45
CA ASP A 66 -9.92 14.32 25.62
C ASP A 66 -11.39 13.95 25.35
N LYS A 67 -12.29 14.31 26.27
CA LYS A 67 -13.72 13.97 26.17
C LYS A 67 -14.41 14.61 24.96
N GLU A 68 -13.91 15.73 24.44
CA GLU A 68 -14.52 16.45 23.32
C GLU A 68 -13.91 16.04 21.98
N THR A 69 -12.65 15.57 21.99
CA THR A 69 -11.87 15.21 20.79
C THR A 69 -11.72 13.70 20.57
N PHE A 70 -12.19 12.88 21.50
CA PHE A 70 -12.13 11.42 21.38
C PHE A 70 -12.83 10.92 20.12
N ILE A 71 -12.11 10.12 19.34
CA ILE A 71 -12.63 9.39 18.20
C ILE A 71 -12.21 7.92 18.28
N GLY A 72 -13.15 7.03 18.03
CA GLY A 72 -12.88 5.59 17.96
C GLY A 72 -11.99 5.25 16.76
N PHE A 73 -11.29 4.12 16.84
CA PHE A 73 -10.36 3.71 15.79
C PHE A 73 -11.02 3.59 14.40
N GLU A 74 -12.22 3.04 14.30
CA GLU A 74 -12.92 2.93 13.00
C GLU A 74 -13.21 4.31 12.39
N GLU A 75 -13.55 5.29 13.20
CA GLU A 75 -13.75 6.67 12.71
C GLU A 75 -12.42 7.30 12.29
N TYR A 76 -11.36 7.09 13.07
CA TYR A 76 -10.00 7.52 12.74
C TYR A 76 -9.52 6.92 11.41
N LYS A 77 -9.77 5.62 11.21
CA LYS A 77 -9.45 4.88 9.99
C LYS A 77 -10.22 5.37 8.77
N ASN A 78 -11.49 5.72 8.94
CA ASN A 78 -12.27 6.30 7.86
C ASN A 78 -11.77 7.71 7.50
N LYS A 79 -11.37 8.53 8.49
CA LYS A 79 -10.77 9.85 8.26
C LYS A 79 -9.44 9.77 7.50
N SER A 80 -8.57 8.83 7.85
CA SER A 80 -7.30 8.64 7.15
C SER A 80 -7.51 8.19 5.69
N ARG A 81 -8.47 7.30 5.43
CA ARG A 81 -8.85 6.89 4.06
C ARG A 81 -9.37 8.05 3.22
N VAL A 82 -10.23 8.90 3.77
CA VAL A 82 -10.74 10.09 3.06
C VAL A 82 -9.61 11.08 2.75
N SER A 83 -8.60 11.19 3.61
CA SER A 83 -7.42 12.02 3.35
C SER A 83 -6.47 11.46 2.29
N ALA A 84 -6.42 10.13 2.11
CA ALA A 84 -5.68 9.46 1.03
C ALA A 84 -6.39 9.57 -0.33
N ILE A 85 -7.71 9.80 -0.35
CA ILE A 85 -8.50 10.13 -1.56
C ILE A 85 -8.36 11.64 -1.92
N LYS A 86 -7.32 12.32 -1.43
CA LYS A 86 -6.90 13.58 -2.04
C LYS A 86 -6.30 13.28 -3.41
N VAL A 87 -7.20 13.22 -4.40
CA VAL A 87 -7.01 13.43 -5.83
C VAL A 87 -5.57 13.14 -6.27
N ASP A 88 -5.33 11.92 -6.78
CA ASP A 88 -4.24 11.69 -7.72
C ASP A 88 -4.17 12.91 -8.63
N GLU A 89 -3.06 13.65 -8.59
CA GLU A 89 -2.77 14.60 -9.66
C GLU A 89 -2.89 13.77 -10.94
N LYS A 90 -3.93 14.03 -11.72
CA LYS A 90 -4.07 13.47 -13.06
C LYS A 90 -2.87 13.98 -13.85
N LEU A 91 -1.77 13.24 -13.82
CA LEU A 91 -0.62 13.51 -14.65
C LEU A 91 -1.12 13.58 -16.08
N THR A 92 -0.87 14.70 -16.74
CA THR A 92 -1.29 14.87 -18.12
C THR A 92 -0.52 13.89 -19.00
N LYS A 93 -1.07 13.52 -20.16
CA LYS A 93 -0.40 12.59 -21.10
C LYS A 93 1.05 13.00 -21.38
N GLU A 94 1.31 14.30 -21.48
CA GLU A 94 2.65 14.87 -21.69
C GLU A 94 3.63 14.55 -20.56
N GLN A 95 3.19 14.58 -19.30
CA GLN A 95 4.05 14.24 -18.15
C GLN A 95 4.39 12.75 -18.08
N ILE A 96 3.52 11.90 -18.63
CA ILE A 96 3.75 10.45 -18.73
C ILE A 96 4.75 10.18 -19.86
N GLU A 97 4.59 10.84 -21.01
CA GLU A 97 5.50 10.72 -22.16
C GLU A 97 6.93 11.12 -21.82
N ASP A 98 7.13 12.19 -21.05
CA ASP A 98 8.46 12.64 -20.62
C ASP A 98 9.13 11.66 -19.64
N LYS A 99 8.38 11.08 -18.71
CA LYS A 99 8.91 10.04 -17.81
C LYS A 99 9.33 8.78 -18.57
N VAL A 100 8.56 8.38 -19.57
CA VAL A 100 8.89 7.21 -20.41
C VAL A 100 10.14 7.48 -21.25
N LYS A 101 10.29 8.68 -21.84
CA LYS A 101 11.49 9.05 -22.60
C LYS A 101 12.76 9.02 -21.74
N GLY A 102 12.71 9.55 -20.52
CA GLY A 102 13.87 9.52 -19.62
C GLY A 102 14.34 8.09 -19.26
N ILE A 103 13.42 7.12 -19.21
CA ILE A 103 13.77 5.71 -18.95
C ILE A 103 14.41 5.06 -20.18
N ILE A 104 13.92 5.36 -21.37
CA ILE A 104 14.48 4.86 -22.64
C ILE A 104 15.91 5.37 -22.84
N GLU A 105 16.18 6.62 -22.48
CA GLU A 105 17.52 7.21 -22.56
C GLU A 105 18.51 6.62 -21.53
N LEU A 106 18.02 6.05 -20.43
CA LEU A 106 18.83 5.35 -19.43
C LEU A 106 19.10 3.88 -19.76
N THR A 107 18.41 3.33 -20.77
CA THR A 107 18.52 1.91 -21.18
C THR A 107 19.20 1.71 -22.55
N LEU A 108 19.64 2.79 -23.20
CA LEU A 108 20.51 2.80 -24.38
C LEU A 108 21.94 3.22 -24.00
#